data_AF-A0A413Q3V6-F1
#
_entry.id   AF-A0A413Q3V6-F1
#
_cell.length_a   1.000
_cell.length_b   1.000
_cell.length_c   1.000
_cell.angle_alpha   90.00
_cell.angle_beta   90.00
_cell.angle_gamma   90.00
#
_symmetry.space_group_name_H-M   'P 1'
#
loop_
_entity.id
_entity.type
_entity.pdbx_description
1 polymer ?
#
loop_
_entity_poly.entity_id
_entity_poly.type
_entity_poly.pdbx_seq_one_letter_code
_entity_poly.pdbx_strand_id
1 'polypeptide(L)'
;MLKDIKLGFKLLKYGYKLKLNVIMLVFFAIFGIASEIFSKGTSIIGGVYFMMSGMFTFQLIMSMDVSELIQSTSLKKKLQIYIPVLASTVINLIIFTIFVVERVVLIQMGVADKTQIIYTLFMLDVILLITYLYTSICYKYFVLGFILFMVMFMAAFMALDNSAFMGFADTIAALGLPVIALFGYIAIFAGGALEILIGELLYKKPLSEFAFRGFFRDAK
;
A
#
# COMPACT_ATOMS: atom_id res chain seq x y z
N MET A 1 0.58 -16.71 13.82
CA MET A 1 1.27 -15.71 12.95
C MET A 1 2.03 -16.36 11.80
N LEU A 2 3.16 -17.06 12.01
CA LEU A 2 3.95 -17.65 10.90
C LEU A 2 3.16 -18.65 10.04
N LYS A 3 2.30 -19.47 10.66
CA LYS A 3 1.38 -20.38 9.94
C LYS A 3 0.33 -19.62 9.12
N ASP A 4 -0.14 -18.47 9.62
CA ASP A 4 -1.15 -17.63 8.97
C ASP A 4 -0.57 -16.83 7.82
N ILE A 5 0.69 -16.39 7.94
CA ILE A 5 1.47 -15.77 6.86
C ILE A 5 1.71 -16.78 5.75
N LYS A 6 2.18 -18.00 6.08
CA LYS A 6 2.33 -19.09 5.10
C LYS A 6 1.01 -19.41 4.40
N LEU A 7 -0.09 -19.37 5.14
CA LEU A 7 -1.42 -19.56 4.58
C LEU A 7 -1.77 -18.42 3.61
N GLY A 8 -1.57 -17.15 3.98
CA GLY A 8 -1.79 -16.00 3.09
C GLY A 8 -1.03 -16.13 1.77
N PHE A 9 0.27 -16.45 1.83
CA PHE A 9 1.07 -16.69 0.62
C PHE A 9 0.60 -17.90 -0.20
N LYS A 10 0.11 -18.96 0.45
CA LYS A 10 -0.48 -20.11 -0.25
C LYS A 10 -1.80 -19.74 -0.93
N LEU A 11 -2.59 -18.87 -0.28
CA LEU A 11 -3.88 -18.38 -0.74
C LEU A 11 -3.75 -17.45 -1.95
N LEU A 12 -2.64 -16.71 -2.08
CA LEU A 12 -2.36 -15.93 -3.29
C LEU A 12 -2.52 -16.75 -4.57
N LYS A 13 -2.16 -18.04 -4.57
CA LYS A 13 -2.29 -18.93 -5.74
C LYS A 13 -3.73 -19.18 -6.19
N TYR A 14 -4.70 -18.91 -5.33
CA TYR A 14 -6.12 -19.12 -5.59
C TYR A 14 -6.88 -17.81 -5.83
N GLY A 15 -6.17 -16.67 -5.84
CA GLY A 15 -6.74 -15.39 -6.20
C GLY A 15 -7.27 -15.38 -7.63
N TYR A 16 -8.37 -14.66 -7.84
CA TYR A 16 -9.01 -14.56 -9.15
C TYR A 16 -8.11 -13.89 -10.17
N LYS A 17 -8.15 -14.38 -11.41
CA LYS A 17 -7.30 -13.92 -12.52
C LYS A 17 -5.84 -13.76 -12.09
N LEU A 18 -5.31 -14.72 -11.31
CA LEU A 18 -3.95 -14.69 -10.76
C LEU A 18 -2.89 -14.31 -11.78
N LYS A 19 -2.91 -14.92 -12.97
CA LYS A 19 -1.93 -14.63 -14.03
C LYS A 19 -1.94 -13.14 -14.41
N LEU A 20 -3.12 -12.55 -14.60
CA LEU A 20 -3.25 -11.13 -14.94
C LEU A 20 -2.80 -10.23 -13.79
N ASN A 21 -3.22 -10.55 -12.55
CA ASN A 21 -2.84 -9.77 -11.37
C ASN A 21 -1.34 -9.84 -11.08
N VAL A 22 -0.69 -11.00 -11.28
CA VAL A 22 0.77 -11.15 -11.16
C VAL A 22 1.48 -10.36 -12.25
N ILE A 23 0.99 -10.38 -13.50
CA ILE A 23 1.54 -9.56 -14.59
C ILE A 23 1.45 -8.08 -14.25
N MET A 24 0.31 -7.61 -13.73
CA MET A 24 0.12 -6.21 -13.32
C MET A 24 1.03 -5.83 -12.14
N LEU A 25 1.19 -6.72 -11.15
CA LEU A 25 2.09 -6.50 -10.03
C LEU A 25 3.54 -6.34 -10.50
N VAL A 26 4.01 -7.26 -11.37
CA VAL A 26 5.36 -7.19 -11.95
C VAL A 26 5.53 -5.92 -12.80
N PHE A 27 4.52 -5.56 -13.59
CA PHE A 27 4.55 -4.34 -14.40
C PHE A 27 4.69 -3.08 -13.54
N PHE A 28 3.86 -2.91 -12.50
CA PHE A 28 3.96 -1.77 -11.59
C PHE A 28 5.25 -1.76 -10.79
N ALA A 29 5.76 -2.93 -10.40
CA ALA A 29 7.04 -3.05 -9.72
C ALA A 29 8.21 -2.58 -10.61
N ILE A 30 8.25 -3.04 -11.86
CA ILE A 30 9.29 -2.64 -12.83
C ILE A 30 9.18 -1.15 -13.16
N PHE A 31 7.97 -0.66 -13.41
CA PHE A 31 7.75 0.75 -13.71
C PHE A 31 8.13 1.66 -12.53
N GLY A 32 7.79 1.24 -11.30
CA GLY A 32 8.18 1.92 -10.07
C GLY A 32 9.69 2.05 -9.92
N ILE A 33 10.42 0.93 -10.02
CA ILE A 33 11.89 0.91 -9.93
C ILE A 33 12.52 1.74 -11.05
N ALA A 34 12.05 1.58 -12.29
CA ALA A 34 12.58 2.34 -13.41
C ALA A 34 12.39 3.85 -13.19
N SER A 35 11.17 4.28 -12.81
CA SER A 35 10.86 5.68 -12.52
C SER A 35 11.71 6.23 -11.38
N GLU A 36 12.02 5.43 -10.36
CA GLU A 36 12.84 5.85 -9.23
C GLU A 36 14.30 6.06 -9.64
N ILE A 37 14.86 5.12 -10.41
CA ILE A 37 16.21 5.22 -10.98
C ILE A 37 16.35 6.43 -11.90
N PHE A 38 15.39 6.64 -12.81
CA PHE A 38 15.41 7.78 -13.74
C PHE A 38 15.23 9.13 -13.04
N SER A 39 14.39 9.18 -12.00
CA SER A 39 14.17 10.40 -11.21
C SER A 39 15.23 10.64 -10.14
N LYS A 40 16.18 9.71 -9.95
CA LYS A 40 17.21 9.80 -8.89
C LYS A 40 16.58 10.03 -7.50
N GLY A 41 15.40 9.46 -7.25
CA GLY A 41 14.62 9.62 -6.02
C GLY A 41 13.99 11.01 -5.80
N THR A 42 14.06 11.92 -6.77
CA THR A 42 13.43 13.25 -6.63
C THR A 42 11.93 13.27 -6.89
N SER A 43 11.41 12.21 -7.51
CA SER A 43 9.98 12.06 -7.78
C SER A 43 9.35 11.06 -6.81
N ILE A 44 8.09 11.32 -6.44
CA ILE A 44 7.27 10.39 -5.64
C ILE A 44 6.69 9.28 -6.53
N ILE A 45 6.64 9.49 -7.85
CA ILE A 45 5.88 8.64 -8.78
C ILE A 45 6.35 7.18 -8.72
N GLY A 46 7.67 6.94 -8.70
CA GLY A 46 8.22 5.58 -8.59
C GLY A 46 7.84 4.93 -7.27
N GLY A 47 8.00 5.67 -6.18
CA GLY A 47 7.48 5.37 -4.85
C GLY A 47 6.02 4.91 -4.80
N VAL A 48 5.10 5.68 -5.42
CA VAL A 48 3.67 5.34 -5.45
C VAL A 48 3.43 4.03 -6.19
N TYR A 49 3.97 3.87 -7.40
CA TYR A 49 3.75 2.66 -8.20
C TYR A 49 4.27 1.39 -7.51
N PHE A 50 5.38 1.51 -6.79
CA PHE A 50 5.97 0.40 -6.06
C PHE A 50 5.15 0.07 -4.80
N MET A 51 4.60 1.06 -4.09
CA MET A 51 3.70 0.85 -2.95
C MET A 51 2.35 0.22 -3.34
N MET A 52 1.85 0.49 -4.54
CA MET A 52 0.64 -0.14 -5.06
C MET A 52 0.77 -1.67 -5.17
N SER A 53 2.00 -2.22 -5.27
CA SER A 53 2.23 -3.66 -5.29
C SER A 53 1.84 -4.37 -3.98
N GLY A 54 1.91 -3.69 -2.83
CA GLY A 54 1.43 -4.21 -1.55
C GLY A 54 -0.09 -4.37 -1.50
N MET A 55 -0.83 -3.44 -2.11
CA MET A 55 -2.29 -3.51 -2.22
C MET A 55 -2.76 -4.69 -3.09
N PHE A 56 -2.00 -5.04 -4.13
CA PHE A 56 -2.33 -6.18 -4.99
C PHE A 56 -2.34 -7.51 -4.24
N THR A 57 -1.49 -7.66 -3.23
CA THR A 57 -1.47 -8.86 -2.37
C THR A 57 -2.76 -8.95 -1.56
N PHE A 58 -3.19 -7.83 -0.97
CA PHE A 58 -4.45 -7.76 -0.25
C PHE A 58 -5.64 -8.08 -1.17
N GLN A 59 -5.66 -7.47 -2.37
CA GLN A 59 -6.69 -7.68 -3.38
C GLN A 59 -6.80 -9.14 -3.81
N LEU A 60 -5.66 -9.80 -4.05
CA LEU A 60 -5.63 -11.21 -4.45
C LEU A 60 -6.24 -12.12 -3.39
N ILE A 61 -5.97 -11.89 -2.11
CA ILE A 61 -6.54 -12.72 -1.04
C ILE A 61 -8.04 -12.42 -0.88
N MET A 62 -8.44 -11.14 -0.85
CA MET A 62 -9.84 -10.73 -0.76
C MET A 62 -10.69 -11.19 -1.94
N SER A 63 -10.09 -11.33 -3.12
CA SER A 63 -10.78 -11.81 -4.32
C SER A 63 -11.34 -13.22 -4.18
N MET A 64 -10.77 -14.03 -3.30
CA MET A 64 -11.27 -15.37 -3.01
C MET A 64 -12.52 -15.34 -2.12
N ASP A 65 -12.62 -14.35 -1.22
CA ASP A 65 -13.74 -14.22 -0.27
C ASP A 65 -15.08 -13.88 -0.94
N VAL A 66 -15.05 -13.57 -2.24
CA VAL A 66 -16.24 -13.47 -3.10
C VAL A 66 -16.94 -14.82 -3.26
N SER A 67 -16.21 -15.93 -3.12
CA SER A 67 -16.81 -17.27 -3.16
C SER A 67 -17.69 -17.51 -1.93
N GLU A 68 -18.96 -17.88 -2.18
CA GLU A 68 -19.95 -18.20 -1.13
C GLU A 68 -19.48 -19.33 -0.19
N LEU A 69 -18.57 -20.20 -0.67
CA LEU A 69 -17.97 -21.28 0.11
C LEU A 69 -17.17 -20.78 1.31
N ILE A 70 -16.53 -19.61 1.24
CA ILE A 70 -15.76 -19.05 2.37
C ILE A 70 -16.69 -18.30 3.33
N GLN A 71 -17.77 -17.70 2.81
CA GLN A 71 -18.73 -16.93 3.61
C GLN A 71 -19.50 -17.77 4.65
N SER A 72 -19.60 -19.08 4.44
CA SER A 72 -20.28 -20.03 5.34
C SER A 72 -19.36 -20.67 6.39
N THR A 73 -18.04 -20.40 6.35
CA THR A 73 -17.08 -21.00 7.28
C THR A 73 -16.88 -20.17 8.56
N SER A 74 -16.51 -20.83 9.65
CA SER A 74 -16.09 -20.17 10.90
C SER A 74 -14.77 -19.37 10.76
N LEU A 75 -14.03 -19.56 9.66
CA LEU A 75 -12.75 -18.89 9.39
C LEU A 75 -12.89 -17.57 8.63
N LYS A 76 -14.11 -17.17 8.23
CA LYS A 76 -14.39 -15.96 7.44
C LYS A 76 -13.71 -14.69 7.99
N LYS A 77 -13.77 -14.44 9.30
CA LYS A 77 -13.13 -13.25 9.92
C LYS A 77 -11.62 -13.25 9.77
N LYS A 78 -11.02 -14.43 9.86
CA LYS A 78 -9.57 -14.62 9.75
C LYS A 78 -9.10 -14.46 8.30
N LEU A 79 -9.88 -14.95 7.35
CA LEU A 79 -9.59 -14.88 5.91
C LEU A 79 -9.84 -13.49 5.30
N GLN A 80 -10.86 -12.76 5.77
CA GLN A 80 -11.22 -11.43 5.25
C GLN A 80 -10.46 -10.26 5.87
N ILE A 81 -9.83 -10.45 7.03
CA ILE A 81 -9.19 -9.36 7.77
C ILE A 81 -7.74 -9.73 8.07
N TYR A 82 -7.52 -10.72 8.92
CA TYR A 82 -6.18 -10.94 9.47
C TYR A 82 -5.17 -11.45 8.43
N ILE A 83 -5.54 -12.41 7.59
CA ILE A 83 -4.61 -13.01 6.62
C ILE A 83 -4.20 -12.02 5.51
N PRO A 84 -5.12 -11.28 4.88
CA PRO A 84 -4.80 -10.24 3.90
C PRO A 84 -3.90 -9.14 4.48
N VAL A 85 -4.25 -8.61 5.67
CA VAL A 85 -3.47 -7.54 6.32
C VAL A 85 -2.07 -8.00 6.70
N LEU A 86 -1.94 -9.22 7.25
CA LEU A 86 -0.61 -9.74 7.61
C LEU A 86 0.26 -9.94 6.37
N ALA A 87 -0.31 -10.43 5.26
CA ALA A 87 0.42 -10.62 4.02
C ALA A 87 0.83 -9.28 3.37
N SER A 88 -0.08 -8.30 3.31
CA SER A 88 0.21 -6.97 2.76
C SER A 88 1.26 -6.23 3.59
N THR A 89 1.17 -6.30 4.91
CA THR A 89 2.11 -5.64 5.83
C THR A 89 3.52 -6.20 5.70
N VAL A 90 3.69 -7.51 5.58
CA VAL A 90 5.01 -8.13 5.37
C VAL A 90 5.62 -7.68 4.05
N ILE A 91 4.83 -7.61 2.98
CA ILE A 91 5.32 -7.17 1.66
C ILE A 91 5.68 -5.69 1.68
N ASN A 92 4.86 -4.85 2.30
CA ASN A 92 5.16 -3.43 2.46
C ASN A 92 6.41 -3.18 3.30
N LEU A 93 6.70 -3.99 4.32
CA LEU A 93 7.97 -3.91 5.08
C LEU A 93 9.19 -4.21 4.20
N ILE A 94 9.12 -5.24 3.35
CA ILE A 94 10.21 -5.60 2.44
C ILE A 94 10.44 -4.47 1.43
N ILE A 95 9.36 -3.98 0.83
CA ILE A 95 9.38 -2.89 -0.14
C ILE A 95 9.95 -1.61 0.47
N PHE A 96 9.46 -1.22 1.64
CA PHE A 96 9.92 -0.01 2.31
C PHE A 96 11.40 -0.09 2.69
N THR A 97 11.88 -1.26 3.08
CA THR A 97 13.31 -1.46 3.36
C THR A 97 14.16 -1.28 2.11
N ILE A 98 13.70 -1.74 0.94
CA ILE A 98 14.38 -1.48 -0.34
C ILE A 98 14.45 0.03 -0.61
N PHE A 99 13.36 0.77 -0.38
CA PHE A 99 13.34 2.23 -0.54
C PHE A 99 14.34 2.95 0.36
N VAL A 100 14.38 2.60 1.65
CA VAL A 100 15.32 3.22 2.59
C VAL A 100 16.75 2.99 2.12
N VAL A 101 17.09 1.77 1.69
CA VAL A 101 18.43 1.45 1.16
C VAL A 101 18.75 2.26 -0.10
N GLU A 102 17.81 2.35 -1.05
CA GLU A 102 17.98 3.16 -2.25
C GLU A 102 18.24 4.64 -1.91
N ARG A 103 17.47 5.22 -0.96
CA ARG A 103 17.67 6.61 -0.54
C ARG A 103 19.01 6.83 0.14
N VAL A 104 19.51 5.86 0.91
CA VAL A 104 20.88 5.90 1.47
C VAL A 104 21.92 5.94 0.33
N VAL A 105 21.78 5.07 -0.67
CA VAL A 105 22.73 4.99 -1.80
C VAL A 105 22.73 6.29 -2.61
N LEU A 106 21.56 6.85 -2.91
CA LEU A 106 21.43 8.11 -3.65
C LEU A 106 22.07 9.30 -2.92
N ILE A 107 21.93 9.36 -1.60
CA ILE A 107 22.59 10.40 -0.77
C ILE A 107 24.10 10.22 -0.78
N GLN A 108 24.61 8.99 -0.66
CA GLN A 108 26.05 8.71 -0.68
C GLN A 108 26.70 9.00 -2.03
N MET A 109 25.98 8.77 -3.12
CA MET A 109 26.44 9.06 -4.48
C MET A 109 26.32 10.55 -4.87
N GLY A 110 25.73 11.39 -4.01
CA GLY A 110 25.63 12.85 -4.21
C GLY A 110 24.81 13.26 -5.44
N VAL A 111 23.89 12.41 -5.89
CA VAL A 111 23.23 12.56 -7.20
C VAL A 111 22.07 13.57 -7.17
N ALA A 112 21.53 13.87 -5.98
CA ALA A 112 20.43 14.82 -5.76
C ALA A 112 20.53 15.49 -4.38
N ASP A 113 19.80 16.59 -4.20
CA ASP A 113 19.80 17.37 -2.95
C ASP A 113 19.25 16.53 -1.78
N LYS A 114 20.02 16.49 -0.69
CA LYS A 114 19.74 15.66 0.49
C LYS A 114 18.41 16.02 1.12
N THR A 115 18.06 17.31 1.15
CA THR A 115 16.79 17.82 1.69
C THR A 115 15.61 17.26 0.90
N GLN A 116 15.71 17.26 -0.43
CA GLN A 116 14.65 16.77 -1.32
C GLN A 116 14.48 15.25 -1.23
N ILE A 117 15.56 14.49 -1.09
CA ILE A 117 15.49 13.02 -0.90
C ILE A 117 14.80 12.66 0.43
N ILE A 118 15.11 13.38 1.51
CA ILE A 118 14.50 13.11 2.83
C ILE A 118 13.02 13.52 2.82
N TYR A 119 12.69 14.67 2.23
CA TYR A 119 11.31 15.14 2.13
C TYR A 119 10.43 14.22 1.28
N THR A 120 10.95 13.73 0.14
CA THR A 120 10.22 12.76 -0.70
C THR A 120 9.97 11.44 0.01
N LEU A 121 10.91 10.95 0.83
CA LEU A 121 10.70 9.76 1.66
C LEU A 121 9.58 9.97 2.68
N PHE A 122 9.55 11.12 3.36
CA PHE A 122 8.48 11.45 4.30
C PHE A 122 7.10 11.49 3.62
N MET A 123 7.03 12.07 2.42
CA MET A 123 5.77 12.13 1.68
C MET A 123 5.31 10.76 1.18
N LEU A 124 6.24 9.86 0.89
CA LEU A 124 5.95 8.46 0.65
C LEU A 124 5.36 7.78 1.90
N ASP A 125 5.84 8.08 3.10
CA ASP A 125 5.25 7.56 4.35
C ASP A 125 3.79 8.03 4.53
N VAL A 126 3.50 9.30 4.20
CA VAL A 126 2.13 9.84 4.24
C VAL A 126 1.22 9.13 3.23
N ILE A 127 1.70 8.93 2.00
CA ILE A 127 0.95 8.22 0.96
C ILE A 127 0.74 6.75 1.34
N LEU A 128 1.71 6.11 1.99
CA LEU A 128 1.60 4.75 2.51
C LEU A 128 0.47 4.64 3.54
N LEU A 129 0.34 5.60 4.46
CA LEU A 129 -0.78 5.63 5.42
C LEU A 129 -2.14 5.81 4.73
N ILE A 130 -2.23 6.71 3.74
CA ILE A 130 -3.44 6.92 2.93
C ILE A 130 -3.84 5.61 2.21
N THR A 131 -2.86 4.88 1.72
CA THR A 131 -2.98 3.59 1.02
C THR A 131 -3.54 2.51 1.97
N TYR A 132 -3.04 2.42 3.20
CA TYR A 132 -3.61 1.55 4.24
C TYR A 132 -5.06 1.89 4.62
N LEU A 133 -5.40 3.18 4.71
CA LEU A 133 -6.78 3.61 4.96
C LEU A 133 -7.71 3.24 3.80
N TYR A 134 -7.25 3.40 2.56
CA TYR A 134 -8.03 3.06 1.38
C TYR A 134 -8.30 1.56 1.29
N THR A 135 -7.29 0.70 1.45
CA THR A 135 -7.44 -0.77 1.44
C THR A 135 -8.44 -1.27 2.49
N SER A 136 -8.46 -0.63 3.67
CA SER A 136 -9.42 -0.94 4.74
C SER A 136 -10.89 -0.71 4.35
N ILE A 137 -11.15 0.30 3.51
CA ILE A 137 -12.50 0.81 3.22
C ILE A 137 -13.01 0.29 1.86
N CYS A 138 -12.15 0.17 0.86
CA CYS A 138 -12.52 0.02 -0.55
C CYS A 138 -13.30 -1.27 -0.85
N TYR A 139 -13.06 -2.36 -0.13
CA TYR A 139 -13.75 -3.63 -0.37
C TYR A 139 -15.20 -3.66 0.15
N LYS A 140 -15.59 -2.67 0.96
CA LYS A 140 -16.97 -2.54 1.49
C LYS A 140 -17.67 -1.29 1.01
N TYR A 141 -16.93 -0.17 0.90
CA TYR A 141 -17.41 1.10 0.40
C TYR A 141 -16.55 1.59 -0.76
N PHE A 142 -16.58 0.87 -1.88
CA PHE A 142 -15.68 1.12 -3.00
C PHE A 142 -15.72 2.56 -3.52
N VAL A 143 -16.92 3.07 -3.85
CA VAL A 143 -17.08 4.42 -4.43
C VAL A 143 -16.65 5.51 -3.43
N LEU A 144 -17.07 5.39 -2.17
CA LEU A 144 -16.78 6.38 -1.13
C LEU A 144 -15.29 6.34 -0.74
N GLY A 145 -14.72 5.15 -0.61
CA GLY A 145 -13.29 4.95 -0.38
C GLY A 145 -12.44 5.48 -1.54
N PHE A 146 -12.88 5.29 -2.78
CA PHE A 146 -12.17 5.79 -3.96
C PHE A 146 -12.16 7.32 -4.04
N ILE A 147 -13.29 7.96 -3.76
CA ILE A 147 -13.37 9.43 -3.71
C ILE A 147 -12.47 9.96 -2.59
N LEU A 148 -12.54 9.37 -1.39
CA LEU A 148 -11.74 9.78 -0.24
C LEU A 148 -10.23 9.59 -0.51
N PHE A 149 -9.85 8.48 -1.13
CA PHE A 149 -8.48 8.25 -1.59
C PHE A 149 -8.03 9.31 -2.59
N MET A 150 -8.82 9.60 -3.63
CA MET A 150 -8.45 10.60 -4.64
C MET A 150 -8.27 12.00 -4.04
N VAL A 151 -9.15 12.41 -3.12
CA VAL A 151 -9.04 13.72 -2.44
C VAL A 151 -7.77 13.78 -1.59
N MET A 152 -7.51 12.77 -0.74
CA MET A 152 -6.32 12.75 0.10
C MET A 152 -5.02 12.62 -0.71
N PHE A 153 -5.05 11.86 -1.80
CA PHE A 153 -3.92 11.69 -2.70
C PHE A 153 -3.59 12.99 -3.45
N MET A 154 -4.60 13.69 -3.99
CA MET A 154 -4.39 15.01 -4.62
C MET A 154 -3.88 16.04 -3.60
N ALA A 155 -4.41 16.05 -2.37
CA ALA A 155 -3.92 16.93 -1.32
C ALA A 155 -2.44 16.66 -0.98
N ALA A 156 -2.03 15.39 -0.92
CA ALA A 156 -0.63 15.01 -0.68
C ALA A 156 0.29 15.46 -1.82
N PHE A 157 -0.14 15.33 -3.09
CA PHE A 157 0.63 15.83 -4.23
C PHE A 157 0.73 17.36 -4.26
N MET A 158 -0.36 18.07 -3.96
CA MET A 158 -0.36 19.54 -3.88
C MET A 158 0.54 20.06 -2.75
N ALA A 159 0.65 19.34 -1.63
CA ALA A 159 1.57 19.69 -0.55
C ALA A 159 3.05 19.56 -0.95
N LEU A 160 3.36 18.79 -1.99
CA LEU A 160 4.73 18.66 -2.49
C LEU A 160 5.16 19.87 -3.33
N ASP A 161 4.28 20.34 -4.20
CA ASP A 161 4.59 21.40 -5.18
C ASP A 161 4.40 22.81 -4.60
N ASN A 162 3.76 22.93 -3.43
CA ASN A 162 3.45 24.22 -2.86
C ASN A 162 4.62 24.77 -2.03
N SER A 163 5.10 25.95 -2.43
CA SER A 163 6.20 26.67 -1.77
C SER A 163 5.95 26.99 -0.30
N ALA A 164 4.69 27.02 0.14
CA ALA A 164 4.32 27.17 1.55
C ALA A 164 4.82 25.99 2.43
N PHE A 165 5.06 24.82 1.85
CA PHE A 165 5.60 23.66 2.54
C PHE A 165 7.14 23.56 2.46
N MET A 166 7.84 24.47 1.76
CA MET A 166 9.31 24.44 1.72
C MET A 166 9.95 24.64 3.11
N GLY A 167 9.40 25.54 3.93
CA GLY A 167 9.88 25.70 5.32
C GLY A 167 9.61 24.45 6.19
N PHE A 168 8.59 23.67 5.85
CA PHE A 168 8.32 22.38 6.46
C PHE A 168 9.28 21.30 5.94
N ALA A 169 9.63 21.32 4.66
CA ALA A 169 10.61 20.41 4.06
C ALA A 169 12.00 20.54 4.71
N ASP A 170 12.45 21.76 5.01
CA ASP A 170 13.71 21.99 5.72
C ASP A 170 13.66 21.46 7.17
N THR A 171 12.50 21.62 7.83
CA THR A 171 12.28 21.10 9.18
C THR A 171 12.30 19.56 9.20
N ILE A 172 11.70 18.92 8.20
CA ILE A 172 11.70 17.47 8.02
C ILE A 172 13.10 16.96 7.66
N ALA A 173 13.82 17.66 6.79
CA ALA A 173 15.19 17.33 6.43
C ALA A 173 16.14 17.42 7.63
N ALA A 174 15.91 18.36 8.54
CA ALA A 174 16.68 18.53 9.77
C ALA A 174 16.53 17.34 10.75
N LEU A 175 15.42 16.59 10.70
CA LEU A 175 15.24 15.36 11.49
C LEU A 175 16.18 14.24 11.02
N GLY A 176 16.60 14.28 9.75
CA GLY A 176 17.51 13.33 9.15
C GLY A 176 16.84 12.02 8.70
N LEU A 177 17.50 11.35 7.75
CA LEU A 177 17.02 10.11 7.12
C LEU A 177 16.66 8.99 8.14
N PRO A 178 17.44 8.72 9.21
CA PRO A 178 17.12 7.62 10.12
C PRO A 178 15.79 7.81 10.86
N VAL A 179 15.46 9.06 11.22
CA VAL A 179 14.23 9.39 11.93
C VAL A 179 13.01 9.23 11.01
N ILE A 180 13.12 9.68 9.76
CA ILE A 180 12.06 9.51 8.76
C ILE A 180 11.87 8.03 8.41
N ALA A 181 12.95 7.28 8.22
CA ALA A 181 12.85 5.84 8.00
C ALA A 181 12.14 5.13 9.17
N LEU A 182 12.47 5.49 10.42
CA LEU A 182 11.77 4.96 11.60
C LEU A 182 10.27 5.29 11.58
N PHE A 183 9.93 6.52 11.19
CA PHE A 183 8.54 6.96 11.04
C PHE A 183 7.79 6.09 10.03
N GLY A 184 8.37 5.81 8.86
CA GLY A 184 7.77 4.92 7.87
C GLY A 184 7.57 3.48 8.37
N TYR A 185 8.53 2.92 9.12
CA TYR A 185 8.34 1.59 9.74
C TYR A 185 7.20 1.60 10.76
N ILE A 186 7.12 2.62 11.62
CA ILE A 186 6.02 2.79 12.57
C ILE A 186 4.69 2.94 11.82
N ALA A 187 4.66 3.71 10.74
CA ALA A 187 3.50 3.93 9.90
C ALA A 187 2.98 2.64 9.26
N ILE A 188 3.85 1.71 8.85
CA ILE A 188 3.44 0.39 8.33
C ILE A 188 2.73 -0.44 9.41
N PHE A 189 3.28 -0.49 10.62
CA PHE A 189 2.64 -1.23 11.72
C PHE A 189 1.34 -0.58 12.17
N ALA A 190 1.32 0.76 12.27
CA ALA A 190 0.11 1.52 12.61
C ALA A 190 -0.96 1.36 11.52
N GLY A 191 -0.58 1.42 10.25
CA GLY A 191 -1.46 1.20 9.10
C GLY A 191 -2.09 -0.18 9.11
N GLY A 192 -1.30 -1.24 9.31
CA GLY A 192 -1.83 -2.59 9.45
C GLY A 192 -2.76 -2.78 10.65
N ALA A 193 -2.47 -2.13 11.79
CA ALA A 193 -3.35 -2.15 12.95
C ALA A 193 -4.68 -1.42 12.68
N LEU A 194 -4.63 -0.26 12.01
CA LEU A 194 -5.82 0.48 11.57
C LEU A 194 -6.67 -0.35 10.60
N GLU A 195 -6.02 -1.07 9.69
CA GLU A 195 -6.69 -1.93 8.70
C GLU A 195 -7.42 -3.10 9.36
N ILE A 196 -6.84 -3.69 10.41
CA ILE A 196 -7.53 -4.67 11.25
C ILE A 196 -8.72 -4.03 11.97
N LEU A 197 -8.54 -2.89 12.62
CA LEU A 197 -9.57 -2.22 13.42
C LEU A 197 -10.78 -1.82 12.55
N ILE A 198 -10.54 -1.16 11.41
CA ILE A 198 -11.57 -0.80 10.44
C ILE A 198 -12.18 -2.08 9.83
N GLY A 199 -11.35 -3.08 9.53
CA GLY A 199 -11.78 -4.38 9.04
C GLY A 199 -12.79 -5.05 9.98
N GLU A 200 -12.54 -5.02 11.29
CA GLU A 200 -13.41 -5.54 12.34
C GLU A 200 -14.72 -4.75 12.46
N LEU A 201 -14.64 -3.42 12.48
CA LEU A 201 -15.82 -2.55 12.53
C LEU A 201 -16.75 -2.79 11.36
N LEU A 202 -16.19 -2.96 10.17
CA LEU A 202 -16.96 -3.14 8.95
C LEU A 202 -17.26 -4.62 8.67
N TYR A 203 -16.75 -5.59 9.43
CA TYR A 203 -16.81 -7.03 9.11
C TYR A 203 -18.23 -7.57 8.88
N LYS A 204 -19.21 -6.99 9.58
CA LYS A 204 -20.61 -7.40 9.47
C LYS A 204 -21.27 -6.95 8.15
N LYS A 205 -20.64 -6.07 7.37
CA LYS A 205 -21.18 -5.61 6.09
C LYS A 205 -20.78 -6.53 4.94
N PRO A 206 -21.70 -6.78 3.98
CA PRO A 206 -21.36 -7.51 2.77
C PRO A 206 -20.30 -6.75 1.95
N LEU A 207 -19.52 -7.50 1.17
CA LEU A 207 -18.54 -6.94 0.25
C LEU A 207 -19.27 -6.13 -0.85
N SER A 208 -18.64 -5.05 -1.30
CA SER A 208 -19.25 -4.16 -2.30
C SER A 208 -19.39 -4.86 -3.66
N GLU A 209 -20.62 -5.01 -4.16
CA GLU A 209 -20.88 -5.55 -5.50
C GLU A 209 -20.20 -4.74 -6.61
N PHE A 210 -19.99 -3.44 -6.39
CA PHE A 210 -19.32 -2.57 -7.35
C PHE A 210 -17.81 -2.86 -7.44
N ALA A 211 -17.15 -3.19 -6.32
CA ALA A 211 -15.75 -3.60 -6.30
C ALA A 211 -15.53 -4.93 -7.03
N PHE A 212 -16.53 -5.83 -6.98
CA PHE A 212 -16.46 -7.17 -7.54
C PHE A 212 -17.33 -7.37 -8.78
N ARG A 213 -17.80 -6.28 -9.43
CA ARG A 213 -18.74 -6.36 -10.55
C ARG A 213 -18.21 -7.17 -11.74
N GLY A 214 -16.89 -7.15 -11.95
CA GLY A 214 -16.21 -7.99 -12.95
C GLY A 214 -16.11 -9.48 -12.58
N PHE A 215 -16.23 -9.82 -11.30
CA PHE A 215 -16.31 -11.20 -10.83
C PHE A 215 -17.73 -11.74 -11.00
N PHE A 216 -18.75 -10.95 -10.64
CA PHE A 216 -20.15 -11.34 -10.78
C PHE A 216 -20.61 -11.46 -12.24
N ARG A 217 -19.94 -10.77 -13.18
CA ARG A 217 -20.21 -10.90 -14.62
C ARG A 217 -19.68 -12.19 -15.24
N ASP A 218 -18.54 -12.69 -14.75
CA ASP A 218 -17.88 -13.91 -15.24
C ASP A 218 -18.35 -15.18 -14.48
N ALA A 219 -19.15 -15.01 -13.40
CA ALA A 219 -19.73 -16.09 -12.59
C ALA A 219 -21.16 -16.49 -13.00
N LYS A 220 -21.69 -15.93 -14.09
CA LYS A 220 -22.92 -16.37 -14.78
C LYS A 220 -22.54 -17.15 -16.03
#